data_AF-A0A955IV74-F1
#
_entry.id   AF-A0A955IV74-F1
#
_cell.length_a   1.000
_cell.length_b   1.000
_cell.length_c   1.000
_cell.angle_alpha   90.00
_cell.angle_beta   90.00
_cell.angle_gamma   90.00
#
_symmetry.space_group_name_H-M   'P 1'
#
loop_
_entity.id
_entity.type
_entity.pdbx_description
1 polymer ?
#
loop_
_entity_poly.entity_id
_entity_poly.type
_entity_poly.pdbx_seq_one_letter_code
_entity_poly.pdbx_strand_id
1 'polypeptide(L)'
;MSLFDIVQDAASSAMSALGGSVSEGIGGHVYIGFNPTNPSKKNSFGGKIGFNFSQNNGLLELIDVNGDGLPDKVYKTLTGTFVRYNQSGPGGGTTFGPPIALPTLPGISTERNFTISAGAEAYPAAANVMINFPESFAIGSTYFADVNNDGLLDLVSDGQVLFNHYGGSGAPTWSPDSSSTPVPVAAGSVDALGVVPDYESSYQRQIDMFPLADSVRRWVAPYDGVIDISGGVALLASNDPARASYQTADGVRVAIQKNGAELWADRILDTDYAVHTPVGVGAVAVQAGDRIYFRVQSVFDGSYDDVAWDPSIVYTGKPPTTDVNGRDPYRYQASSDFVFAGRPHLQAVAPLNGVVRLAGDLAKLAATTDDITVVLTRNGQPALQKSLAATAVGNIVIADDIPVTKGDALELRVAIDSPVDLSAIQWAPSAYYTSTPDTDPSGNPIPLFDDQNAPLVKLSLVYDESAYPIDGLTGPQGFWIAPSAGTVNVSPQIAGASDASGSIVFTVKKRGALLAKQVITMTNGLAMAMPLAANVAQDDEVFFDFSVSDPDLGAKITMASVQVNGSPVPSAVHRAAVPDLFPVAYRGWSVAGYNGNREYADLPIDESRLTL
;
A
#
# COMPACT_ATOMS: atom_id res chain seq x y z
N MET A 1 11.30 -15.72 1.07
CA MET A 1 9.97 -15.65 1.74
C MET A 1 9.89 -14.29 2.43
N SER A 2 8.86 -13.50 2.16
CA SER A 2 8.61 -12.22 2.82
C SER A 2 7.43 -12.38 3.78
N LEU A 3 7.59 -11.98 5.03
CA LEU A 3 6.50 -11.90 6.01
C LEU A 3 6.37 -10.43 6.41
N PHE A 4 5.15 -9.90 6.34
CA PHE A 4 4.84 -8.51 6.63
C PHE A 4 3.70 -8.47 7.65
N ASP A 5 4.00 -7.96 8.84
CA ASP A 5 3.02 -7.75 9.91
C ASP A 5 3.00 -6.27 10.27
N ILE A 6 1.82 -5.65 10.20
CA ILE A 6 1.54 -4.31 10.77
C ILE A 6 0.58 -4.52 11.94
N VAL A 7 0.92 -3.92 13.08
CA VAL A 7 0.06 -3.85 14.26
C VAL A 7 -0.24 -2.38 14.54
N GLN A 8 -1.53 -2.06 14.64
CA GLN A 8 -2.03 -0.78 15.11
C GLN A 8 -2.62 -1.02 16.50
N ASP A 9 -2.13 -0.29 17.50
CA ASP A 9 -2.56 -0.45 18.88
C ASP A 9 -2.94 0.90 19.49
N ALA A 10 -4.07 0.92 20.20
CA ALA A 10 -4.58 2.06 20.93
C ALA A 10 -4.83 1.60 22.37
N ALA A 11 -3.86 1.85 23.24
CA ALA A 11 -3.91 1.42 24.63
C ALA A 11 -4.22 2.62 25.54
N SER A 12 -5.40 2.59 26.17
CA SER A 12 -5.69 3.45 27.32
C SER A 12 -5.30 2.71 28.60
N SER A 13 -4.34 3.25 29.36
CA SER A 13 -4.09 2.75 30.70
C SER A 13 -5.30 3.03 31.60
N ALA A 14 -5.69 2.07 32.46
CA ALA A 14 -6.64 2.35 33.53
C ALA A 14 -6.04 3.45 34.42
N MET A 15 -6.61 4.65 34.40
CA MET A 15 -6.05 5.82 35.06
C MET A 15 -5.82 5.54 36.56
N SER A 16 -4.55 5.55 36.96
CA SER A 16 -4.16 5.48 38.37
C SER A 16 -4.36 6.85 39.04
N ALA A 17 -4.43 6.87 40.37
CA ALA A 17 -4.46 8.12 41.13
C ALA A 17 -3.19 8.97 40.99
N LEU A 18 -2.09 8.38 40.50
CA LEU A 18 -0.76 9.00 40.40
C LEU A 18 -0.40 9.51 39.00
N GLY A 19 -1.10 9.06 37.95
CA GLY A 19 -0.79 9.40 36.57
C GLY A 19 -1.59 8.57 35.57
N GLY A 20 -1.77 9.10 34.37
CA GLY A 20 -2.40 8.38 33.27
C GLY A 20 -2.10 9.03 31.93
N SER A 21 -1.85 8.20 30.92
CA SER A 21 -1.60 8.63 29.55
C SER A 21 -2.32 7.73 28.55
N VAL A 22 -2.54 8.27 27.35
CA VAL A 22 -3.01 7.52 26.19
C VAL A 22 -1.87 7.38 25.20
N SER A 23 -1.60 6.14 24.80
CA SER A 23 -0.58 5.83 23.80
C SER A 23 -1.23 5.28 22.54
N GLU A 24 -0.89 5.89 21.41
CA GLU A 24 -1.23 5.41 20.08
C GLU A 24 0.05 5.00 19.38
N GLY A 25 0.07 3.84 18.73
CA GLY A 25 1.27 3.37 18.06
C GLY A 25 0.98 2.52 16.82
N ILE A 26 1.91 2.57 15.89
CA ILE A 26 1.96 1.72 14.72
C ILE A 26 3.36 1.12 14.60
N GLY A 27 3.43 -0.20 14.53
CA GLY A 27 4.68 -0.92 14.38
C GLY A 27 4.55 -2.08 13.42
N GLY A 28 5.65 -2.43 12.78
CA GLY A 28 5.69 -3.54 11.85
C GLY A 28 7.10 -4.01 11.57
N HIS A 29 7.23 -5.18 10.96
CA HIS A 29 8.52 -5.67 10.50
C HIS A 29 8.39 -6.55 9.27
N VAL A 30 9.48 -6.59 8.51
CA VAL A 30 9.65 -7.42 7.32
C VAL A 30 10.84 -8.33 7.52
N TYR A 31 10.65 -9.63 7.32
CA TYR A 31 11.73 -10.60 7.24
C TYR A 31 11.90 -11.08 5.80
N ILE A 32 13.13 -11.02 5.28
CA ILE A 32 13.50 -11.56 3.97
C ILE A 32 14.57 -12.62 4.20
N GLY A 33 14.21 -13.88 3.95
CA GLY A 33 15.12 -15.01 4.13
C GLY A 33 15.09 -16.02 2.99
N PHE A 34 16.22 -16.71 2.86
CA PHE A 34 16.45 -17.83 1.96
C PHE A 34 16.41 -19.14 2.75
N ASN A 35 15.75 -20.15 2.16
CA ASN A 35 15.78 -21.52 2.65
C ASN A 35 16.24 -22.44 1.52
N PRO A 36 17.33 -23.21 1.70
CA PRO A 36 17.91 -24.04 0.64
C PRO A 36 17.11 -25.30 0.30
N THR A 37 16.04 -25.60 1.05
CA THR A 37 15.33 -26.90 0.93
C THR A 37 13.84 -26.75 0.64
N ASN A 38 13.14 -25.89 1.38
CA ASN A 38 11.70 -25.67 1.22
C ASN A 38 11.42 -24.20 1.60
N PRO A 39 10.65 -23.41 0.83
CA PRO A 39 10.32 -22.01 1.13
C PRO A 39 9.46 -21.83 2.42
N SER A 40 10.02 -22.22 3.56
CA SER A 40 9.46 -22.06 4.90
C SER A 40 10.45 -21.30 5.78
N LYS A 41 9.93 -20.61 6.81
CA LYS A 41 10.77 -19.91 7.78
C LYS A 41 11.69 -20.86 8.55
N LYS A 42 11.30 -22.14 8.72
CA LYS A 42 12.10 -23.16 9.39
C LYS A 42 13.29 -23.58 8.53
N ASN A 43 14.51 -23.43 9.03
CA ASN A 43 15.80 -23.53 8.32
C ASN A 43 16.07 -22.38 7.33
N SER A 44 15.41 -21.24 7.49
CA SER A 44 15.74 -20.03 6.74
C SER A 44 16.80 -19.19 7.43
N PHE A 45 17.56 -18.46 6.62
CA PHE A 45 18.55 -17.47 7.03
C PHE A 45 18.23 -16.17 6.29
N GLY A 46 18.21 -15.05 6.99
CA GLY A 46 17.74 -13.82 6.38
C GLY A 46 17.91 -12.59 7.24
N GLY A 47 17.55 -11.45 6.66
CA GLY A 47 17.52 -10.17 7.33
C GLY A 47 16.11 -9.81 7.77
N LYS A 48 16.01 -9.09 8.88
CA LYS A 48 14.80 -8.43 9.37
C LYS A 48 15.02 -6.93 9.41
N ILE A 49 13.99 -6.17 9.04
CA ILE A 49 13.88 -4.73 9.28
C ILE A 49 12.54 -4.51 9.97
N GLY A 50 12.49 -3.71 11.03
CA GLY A 50 11.23 -3.37 11.71
C GLY A 50 11.23 -1.95 12.22
N PHE A 51 10.03 -1.38 12.35
CA PHE A 51 9.80 -0.02 12.82
C PHE A 51 8.69 -0.02 13.87
N ASN A 52 8.67 1.01 14.71
CA ASN A 52 7.62 1.30 15.67
C ASN A 52 7.58 2.81 15.90
N PHE A 53 6.44 3.41 15.61
CA PHE A 53 6.13 4.78 15.97
C PHE A 53 5.09 4.75 17.09
N SER A 54 5.28 5.53 18.14
CA SER A 54 4.25 5.75 19.14
C SER A 54 4.23 7.19 19.62
N GLN A 55 3.04 7.68 19.94
CA GLN A 55 2.83 8.95 20.61
C GLN A 55 2.12 8.70 21.93
N ASN A 56 2.62 9.29 23.00
CA ASN A 56 2.05 9.21 24.33
C ASN A 56 1.62 10.61 24.78
N ASN A 57 0.34 10.78 25.11
CA ASN A 57 -0.23 12.03 25.59
C ASN A 57 -0.68 11.88 27.05
N GLY A 58 -0.17 12.75 27.92
CA GLY A 58 -0.55 12.82 29.33
C GLY A 58 -2.00 13.29 29.50
N LEU A 59 -2.78 12.52 30.28
CA LEU A 59 -4.17 12.84 30.63
C LEU A 59 -4.33 13.24 32.09
N LEU A 60 -3.40 12.85 32.96
CA LEU A 60 -3.42 13.16 34.39
C LEU A 60 -1.99 13.16 34.93
N GLU A 61 -1.64 14.20 35.70
CA GLU A 61 -0.35 14.32 36.38
C GLU A 61 -0.53 14.97 37.77
N LEU A 62 0.37 14.63 38.70
CA LEU A 62 0.45 15.26 40.02
C LEU A 62 1.61 16.25 40.04
N ILE A 63 1.31 17.53 39.91
CA ILE A 63 2.29 18.62 39.78
C ILE A 63 1.85 19.83 40.58
N ASP A 64 2.80 20.54 41.19
CA ASP A 64 2.54 21.77 41.93
C ASP A 64 2.39 22.94 40.95
N VAL A 65 1.15 23.25 40.56
CA VAL A 65 0.88 24.37 39.64
C VAL A 65 0.67 25.69 40.36
N ASN A 66 0.53 25.64 41.70
CA ASN A 66 0.18 26.80 42.49
C ASN A 66 1.34 27.38 43.32
N GLY A 67 2.47 26.67 43.39
CA GLY A 67 3.68 27.04 44.10
C GLY A 67 3.61 26.83 45.62
N ASP A 68 2.66 26.03 46.12
CA ASP A 68 2.48 25.81 47.57
C ASP A 68 3.33 24.66 48.14
N GLY A 69 4.09 23.98 47.28
CA GLY A 69 4.95 22.86 47.61
C GLY A 69 4.22 21.50 47.66
N LEU A 70 2.94 21.43 47.30
CA LEU A 70 2.14 20.22 47.26
C LEU A 70 1.77 19.84 45.80
N PRO A 71 1.93 18.57 45.39
CA PRO A 71 1.50 18.15 44.05
C PRO A 71 -0.01 18.19 43.90
N ASP A 72 -0.50 19.01 42.97
CA ASP A 72 -1.90 19.16 42.61
C ASP A 72 -2.32 18.18 41.52
N LYS A 73 -3.61 17.82 41.49
CA LYS A 73 -4.14 16.90 40.46
C LYS A 73 -4.54 17.68 39.23
N VAL A 74 -3.71 17.67 38.19
CA VAL A 74 -4.00 18.24 36.87
C VAL A 74 -4.47 17.13 35.94
N TYR A 75 -5.58 17.34 35.23
CA TYR A 75 -6.14 16.32 34.34
C TYR A 75 -6.94 16.91 33.18
N LYS A 76 -6.92 16.20 32.06
CA LYS A 76 -7.64 16.55 30.83
C LYS A 76 -8.93 15.75 30.72
N THR A 77 -9.98 16.42 30.25
CA THR A 77 -11.28 15.81 29.92
C THR A 77 -11.70 16.22 28.51
N LEU A 78 -12.80 15.67 27.99
CA LEU A 78 -13.36 16.07 26.69
C LEU A 78 -13.78 17.55 26.64
N THR A 79 -14.03 18.18 27.80
CA THR A 79 -14.51 19.57 27.88
C THR A 79 -13.42 20.57 28.28
N GLY A 80 -12.19 20.13 28.51
CA GLY A 80 -11.06 20.98 28.86
C GLY A 80 -10.13 20.39 29.93
N THR A 81 -9.13 21.17 30.32
CA THR A 81 -8.13 20.83 31.34
C THR A 81 -8.53 21.44 32.69
N PHE A 82 -8.32 20.70 33.77
CA PHE A 82 -8.71 21.07 35.13
C PHE A 82 -7.61 20.76 36.13
N VAL A 83 -7.59 21.51 37.23
CA VAL A 83 -6.79 21.21 38.42
C VAL A 83 -7.70 21.01 39.63
N ARG A 84 -7.29 20.13 40.55
CA ARG A 84 -7.78 20.13 41.93
C ARG A 84 -6.60 20.28 42.87
N TYR A 85 -6.63 21.34 43.68
CA TYR A 85 -5.53 21.63 44.61
C TYR A 85 -5.43 20.60 45.73
N ASN A 86 -4.20 20.22 46.05
CA ASN A 86 -3.91 19.32 47.16
C ASN A 86 -4.01 20.05 48.49
N GLN A 87 -4.89 19.58 49.39
CA GLN A 87 -5.10 20.23 50.68
C GLN A 87 -4.43 19.47 51.83
N SER A 88 -3.53 18.53 51.53
CA SER A 88 -2.95 17.59 52.50
C SER A 88 -1.72 18.10 53.25
N GLY A 89 -1.50 19.43 53.26
CA GLY A 89 -0.38 20.05 53.97
C GLY A 89 -0.46 19.91 55.51
N PRO A 90 0.55 20.39 56.26
CA PRO A 90 0.70 20.16 57.71
C PRO A 90 -0.48 20.57 58.62
N GLY A 91 -1.47 21.31 58.10
CA GLY A 91 -2.70 21.70 58.81
C GLY A 91 -4.00 21.39 58.07
N GLY A 92 -3.96 20.63 56.97
CA GLY A 92 -5.12 20.35 56.11
C GLY A 92 -5.57 18.88 56.11
N GLY A 93 -6.67 18.59 55.43
CA GLY A 93 -7.20 17.23 55.28
C GLY A 93 -6.58 16.50 54.09
N THR A 94 -6.62 15.16 54.09
CA THR A 94 -6.10 14.34 52.97
C THR A 94 -7.06 14.35 51.77
N THR A 95 -7.33 15.52 51.22
CA THR A 95 -8.35 15.75 50.19
C THR A 95 -7.84 16.67 49.10
N PHE A 96 -8.40 16.52 47.91
CA PHE A 96 -8.27 17.48 46.82
C PHE A 96 -9.49 18.41 46.79
N GLY A 97 -9.26 19.70 46.57
CA GLY A 97 -10.31 20.72 46.45
C GLY A 97 -11.27 20.50 45.27
N PRO A 98 -12.26 21.38 45.09
CA PRO A 98 -13.13 21.35 43.92
C PRO A 98 -12.32 21.59 42.62
N PRO A 99 -12.81 21.10 41.46
CA PRO A 99 -12.13 21.30 40.19
C PRO A 99 -12.17 22.76 39.74
N ILE A 100 -11.03 23.25 39.23
CA ILE A 100 -10.86 24.59 38.67
C ILE A 100 -10.41 24.43 37.22
N ALA A 101 -11.05 25.14 36.30
CA ALA A 101 -10.72 25.06 34.88
C ALA A 101 -9.40 25.79 34.58
N LEU A 102 -8.57 25.19 33.72
CA LEU A 102 -7.31 25.74 33.22
C LEU A 102 -7.42 25.98 31.71
N PRO A 103 -8.17 27.00 31.24
CA PRO A 103 -8.48 27.19 29.83
C PRO A 103 -7.27 27.56 28.97
N THR A 104 -6.21 28.10 29.58
CA THR A 104 -4.98 28.49 28.89
C THR A 104 -3.93 27.39 28.86
N LEU A 105 -4.20 26.21 29.43
CA LEU A 105 -3.27 25.10 29.47
C LEU A 105 -3.58 24.13 28.31
N PRO A 106 -2.78 24.12 27.22
CA PRO A 106 -3.10 23.39 25.99
C PRO A 106 -2.93 21.86 26.12
N GLY A 107 -2.06 21.43 27.04
CA GLY A 107 -1.71 20.03 27.27
C GLY A 107 -1.02 19.83 28.62
N ILE A 108 -0.68 18.58 28.92
CA ILE A 108 0.00 18.19 30.17
C ILE A 108 1.40 17.71 29.82
N SER A 109 1.49 16.65 29.02
CA SER A 109 2.75 16.15 28.47
C SER A 109 2.53 15.41 27.15
N THR A 110 3.53 15.46 26.28
CA THR A 110 3.54 14.73 25.01
C THR A 110 4.93 14.21 24.71
N GLU A 111 5.04 12.91 24.49
CA GLU A 111 6.26 12.23 24.06
C GLU A 111 5.99 11.45 22.77
N ARG A 112 6.88 11.59 21.79
CA ARG A 112 6.88 10.81 20.55
C ARG A 112 8.09 9.87 20.58
N ASN A 113 7.85 8.59 20.40
CA ASN A 113 8.88 7.57 20.32
C ASN A 113 8.92 6.99 18.91
N PHE A 114 10.11 6.90 18.35
CA PHE A 114 10.36 6.23 17.09
C PHE A 114 11.50 5.24 17.28
N THR A 115 11.21 3.96 17.05
CA THR A 115 12.16 2.86 17.13
C THR A 115 12.25 2.17 15.78
N ILE A 116 13.46 1.91 15.32
CA ILE A 116 13.70 0.96 14.23
C ILE A 116 14.68 -0.08 14.69
N SER A 117 14.54 -1.28 14.16
CA SER A 117 15.56 -2.30 14.27
C SER A 117 15.87 -2.97 12.95
N ALA A 118 17.14 -3.32 12.77
CA ALA A 118 17.59 -4.22 11.73
C ALA A 118 18.31 -5.40 12.37
N GLY A 119 18.20 -6.58 11.76
CA GLY A 119 18.75 -7.79 12.37
C GLY A 119 18.98 -8.92 11.40
N ALA A 120 19.84 -9.85 11.81
CA ALA A 120 20.00 -11.13 11.16
C ALA A 120 19.23 -12.17 11.96
N GLU A 121 18.41 -12.96 11.27
CA GLU A 121 17.67 -14.06 11.88
C GLU A 121 17.98 -15.36 11.14
N ALA A 122 18.33 -16.38 11.93
CA ALA A 122 18.48 -17.75 11.50
C ALA A 122 17.51 -18.63 12.30
N TYR A 123 16.82 -19.53 11.60
CA TYR A 123 15.82 -20.41 12.19
C TYR A 123 16.22 -21.89 12.05
N PRO A 124 17.41 -22.33 12.47
CA PRO A 124 17.80 -23.73 12.37
C PRO A 124 16.91 -24.59 13.27
N ALA A 125 16.25 -25.60 12.68
CA ALA A 125 15.24 -26.52 13.24
C ALA A 125 14.90 -26.49 14.75
N ALA A 126 15.90 -26.57 15.66
CA ALA A 126 15.73 -26.71 17.10
C ALA A 126 15.95 -25.41 17.92
N ALA A 127 16.50 -24.33 17.34
CA ALA A 127 16.75 -23.07 18.04
C ALA A 127 16.78 -21.89 17.06
N ASN A 128 16.22 -20.75 17.44
CA ASN A 128 16.31 -19.53 16.65
C ASN A 128 17.50 -18.71 17.13
N VAL A 129 18.29 -18.18 16.20
CA VAL A 129 19.36 -17.22 16.48
C VAL A 129 18.95 -15.90 15.87
N MET A 130 18.80 -14.89 16.71
CA MET A 130 18.37 -13.56 16.29
C MET A 130 19.35 -12.55 16.87
N ILE A 131 19.88 -11.69 16.03
CA ILE A 131 20.61 -10.50 16.45
C ILE A 131 19.82 -9.33 15.90
N ASN A 132 19.35 -8.46 16.78
CA ASN A 132 18.56 -7.29 16.44
C ASN A 132 19.25 -6.05 16.99
N PHE A 133 19.42 -5.03 16.16
CA PHE A 133 20.03 -3.76 16.51
C PHE A 133 18.95 -2.68 16.49
N PRO A 134 18.30 -2.39 17.63
CA PRO A 134 17.34 -1.31 17.72
C PRO A 134 18.03 0.04 17.95
N GLU A 135 17.57 1.07 17.26
CA GLU A 135 17.82 2.48 17.59
C GLU A 135 16.47 3.12 17.92
N SER A 136 16.40 3.88 19.02
CA SER A 136 15.17 4.53 19.49
C SER A 136 15.41 6.00 19.79
N PHE A 137 14.47 6.84 19.35
CA PHE A 137 14.45 8.26 19.56
C PHE A 137 13.18 8.63 20.32
N ALA A 138 13.34 9.30 21.45
CA ALA A 138 12.26 9.83 22.25
C ALA A 138 12.33 11.36 22.20
N ILE A 139 11.24 11.99 21.75
CA ILE A 139 11.10 13.44 21.69
C ILE A 139 9.97 13.85 22.61
N GLY A 140 10.32 14.45 23.76
CA GLY A 140 9.35 15.10 24.65
C GLY A 140 9.10 16.53 24.16
N SER A 141 7.97 16.77 23.51
CA SER A 141 7.67 18.09 22.94
C SER A 141 6.85 18.97 23.89
N THR A 142 6.19 18.38 24.88
CA THR A 142 5.46 19.11 25.92
C THR A 142 5.79 18.57 27.30
N TYR A 143 6.28 19.43 28.20
CA TYR A 143 6.63 19.08 29.58
C TYR A 143 6.61 20.32 30.50
N PHE A 144 6.41 20.10 31.80
CA PHE A 144 6.49 21.16 32.80
C PHE A 144 7.91 21.38 33.30
N ALA A 145 8.29 22.65 33.46
CA ALA A 145 9.54 23.06 34.09
C ALA A 145 9.37 24.49 34.63
N ASP A 146 9.97 24.81 35.78
CA ASP A 146 10.10 26.20 36.24
C ASP A 146 11.27 26.84 35.49
N VAL A 147 10.99 27.53 34.38
CA VAL A 147 12.01 27.99 33.43
C VAL A 147 12.66 29.29 33.89
N ASN A 148 11.88 30.17 34.52
CA ASN A 148 12.36 31.46 35.02
C ASN A 148 12.75 31.42 36.51
N ASN A 149 12.61 30.26 37.16
CA ASN A 149 12.92 30.01 38.56
C ASN A 149 12.10 30.93 39.51
N ASP A 150 10.80 31.09 39.22
CA ASP A 150 9.87 31.88 40.01
C ASP A 150 9.05 31.07 41.04
N GLY A 151 9.23 29.75 41.04
CA GLY A 151 8.53 28.82 41.93
C GLY A 151 7.18 28.32 41.40
N LEU A 152 6.81 28.67 40.16
CA LEU A 152 5.64 28.16 39.46
C LEU A 152 6.07 27.31 38.27
N LEU A 153 5.41 26.17 38.05
CA LEU A 153 5.70 25.34 36.89
C LEU A 153 5.17 25.98 35.59
N ASP A 154 6.09 26.33 34.69
CA ASP A 154 5.79 26.73 33.32
C ASP A 154 5.56 25.49 32.44
N LEU A 155 4.89 25.68 31.30
CA LEU A 155 4.75 24.64 30.29
C LEU A 155 5.67 24.93 29.12
N VAL A 156 6.64 24.05 28.86
CA VAL A 156 7.39 24.04 27.61
C VAL A 156 6.59 23.20 26.62
N SER A 157 6.25 23.77 25.46
CA SER A 157 5.47 23.10 24.41
C SER A 157 5.97 23.53 23.04
N ASP A 158 6.45 22.56 22.25
CA ASP A 158 6.93 22.71 20.87
C ASP A 158 7.92 23.89 20.69
N GLY A 159 8.88 24.00 21.63
CA GLY A 159 9.93 25.02 21.60
C GLY A 159 9.52 26.40 22.14
N GLN A 160 8.27 26.58 22.55
CA GLN A 160 7.79 27.78 23.24
C GLN A 160 7.64 27.51 24.74
N VAL A 161 7.96 28.51 25.57
CA VAL A 161 7.66 28.50 27.01
C VAL A 161 6.37 29.28 27.23
N LEU A 162 5.39 28.66 27.87
CA LEU A 162 4.21 29.33 28.40
C LEU A 162 4.41 29.50 29.90
N PHE A 163 4.59 30.74 30.33
CA PHE A 163 4.88 31.08 31.70
C PHE A 163 3.62 31.06 32.56
N ASN A 164 3.70 30.36 33.69
CA ASN A 164 2.64 30.30 34.66
C ASN A 164 2.61 31.57 35.51
N HIS A 165 1.44 32.17 35.66
CA HIS A 165 1.22 33.31 36.54
C HIS A 165 -0.24 33.35 37.00
N TYR A 166 -0.52 34.20 37.98
CA TYR A 166 -1.87 34.42 38.48
C TYR A 166 -2.44 35.71 37.91
N GLY A 167 -3.48 35.57 37.08
CA GLY A 167 -4.31 36.69 36.64
C GLY A 167 -5.25 37.18 37.75
N GLY A 168 -6.02 38.24 37.46
CA GLY A 168 -6.97 38.85 38.40
C GLY A 168 -8.14 37.94 38.86
N SER A 169 -8.28 36.73 38.31
CA SER A 169 -9.30 35.73 38.64
C SER A 169 -8.88 34.73 39.74
N GLY A 170 -7.60 34.71 40.15
CA GLY A 170 -7.09 33.81 41.19
C GLY A 170 -6.84 32.36 40.76
N ALA A 171 -6.91 32.05 39.46
CA ALA A 171 -6.54 30.76 38.89
C ALA A 171 -5.20 30.84 38.11
N PRO A 172 -4.37 29.78 38.12
CA PRO A 172 -3.17 29.67 37.30
C PRO A 172 -3.46 29.86 35.83
N THR A 173 -2.62 30.64 35.17
CA THR A 173 -2.75 31.03 33.77
C THR A 173 -1.39 30.88 33.09
N TRP A 174 -1.38 30.35 31.87
CA TRP A 174 -0.17 30.13 31.08
C TRP A 174 -0.19 31.08 29.89
N SER A 175 0.91 31.81 29.68
CA SER A 175 1.04 32.71 28.54
C SER A 175 2.49 32.82 28.07
N PRO A 176 2.76 33.10 26.78
CA PRO A 176 4.12 33.25 26.28
C PRO A 176 4.83 34.51 26.81
N ASP A 177 4.12 35.40 27.50
CA ASP A 177 4.68 36.61 28.10
C ASP A 177 5.06 36.37 29.57
N SER A 178 6.36 36.50 29.88
CA SER A 178 6.86 36.40 31.25
C SER A 178 6.74 37.70 32.05
N SER A 179 6.30 38.82 31.45
CA SER A 179 6.23 40.13 32.14
C SER A 179 5.32 40.14 33.37
N SER A 180 4.37 39.22 33.41
CA SER A 180 3.38 39.07 34.49
C SER A 180 3.80 38.06 35.56
N THR A 181 4.98 37.45 35.45
CA THR A 181 5.49 36.49 36.43
C THR A 181 6.28 37.19 37.53
N PRO A 182 6.47 36.55 38.70
CA PRO A 182 7.33 37.10 39.76
C PRO A 182 8.79 37.30 39.34
N VAL A 183 9.30 36.49 38.40
CA VAL A 183 10.65 36.61 37.84
C VAL A 183 10.60 36.68 36.30
N PRO A 184 10.35 37.87 35.71
CA PRO A 184 10.28 38.01 34.27
C PRO A 184 11.62 37.74 33.58
N VAL A 185 11.58 37.08 32.42
CA VAL A 185 12.76 36.84 31.59
C VAL A 185 13.01 38.07 30.72
N ALA A 186 14.16 38.73 30.91
CA ALA A 186 14.56 39.88 30.10
C ALA A 186 14.97 39.44 28.67
N ALA A 187 14.70 40.30 27.68
CA ALA A 187 15.19 40.07 26.33
C ALA A 187 16.72 40.14 26.27
N GLY A 188 17.35 39.09 25.74
CA GLY A 188 18.80 39.00 25.56
C GLY A 188 19.15 37.96 24.50
N SER A 189 20.33 38.08 23.89
CA SER A 189 20.86 37.05 22.99
C SER A 189 21.60 35.99 23.80
N VAL A 190 21.16 34.74 23.70
CA VAL A 190 21.88 33.59 24.25
C VAL A 190 22.82 33.03 23.17
N ASP A 191 24.09 32.86 23.50
CA ASP A 191 25.00 32.05 22.68
C ASP A 191 24.79 30.57 23.03
N ALA A 192 24.06 29.87 22.18
CA ALA A 192 23.71 28.46 22.38
C ALA A 192 24.81 27.49 21.93
N LEU A 193 25.95 27.99 21.40
CA LEU A 193 27.07 27.15 20.98
C LEU A 193 27.61 26.31 22.16
N GLY A 194 27.50 24.99 22.03
CA GLY A 194 28.02 24.03 23.02
C GLY A 194 27.09 23.75 24.21
N VAL A 195 25.91 24.38 24.29
CA VAL A 195 24.88 24.09 25.31
C VAL A 195 23.92 22.99 24.84
N VAL A 196 23.60 22.97 23.55
CA VAL A 196 22.78 21.92 22.93
C VAL A 196 23.73 20.87 22.32
N PRO A 197 23.57 19.57 22.62
CA PRO A 197 24.34 18.53 21.96
C PRO A 197 24.16 18.54 20.45
N ASP A 198 25.23 18.29 19.70
CA ASP A 198 25.17 18.16 18.25
C ASP A 198 24.57 16.79 17.88
N TYR A 199 23.31 16.81 17.44
CA TYR A 199 22.59 15.62 16.99
C TYR A 199 22.70 15.38 15.48
N GLU A 200 23.49 16.17 14.75
CA GLU A 200 23.57 16.10 13.29
C GLU A 200 23.94 14.69 12.80
N SER A 201 24.93 14.04 13.43
CA SER A 201 25.32 12.68 13.05
C SER A 201 24.22 11.62 13.25
N SER A 202 23.38 11.79 14.28
CA SER A 202 22.22 10.93 14.54
C SER A 202 21.10 11.20 13.54
N TYR A 203 20.86 12.46 13.20
CA TYR A 203 19.90 12.89 12.20
C TYR A 203 20.27 12.41 10.79
N GLN A 204 21.53 12.55 10.39
CA GLN A 204 22.04 12.07 9.11
C GLN A 204 21.93 10.54 8.99
N ARG A 205 22.22 9.80 10.06
CA ARG A 205 22.01 8.35 10.11
C ARG A 205 20.53 7.98 9.95
N GLN A 206 19.63 8.74 10.57
CA GLN A 206 18.19 8.52 10.45
C GLN A 206 17.73 8.66 9.01
N ILE A 207 18.14 9.73 8.31
CA ILE A 207 17.84 9.90 6.89
C ILE A 207 18.30 8.67 6.10
N ASP A 208 19.53 8.18 6.32
CA ASP A 208 20.07 7.05 5.55
C ASP A 208 19.38 5.71 5.85
N MET A 209 18.91 5.51 7.08
CA MET A 209 18.20 4.30 7.49
C MET A 209 16.70 4.33 7.13
N PHE A 210 16.11 5.52 6.96
CA PHE A 210 14.68 5.75 6.64
C PHE A 210 14.52 6.63 5.41
N PRO A 211 14.93 6.12 4.24
CA PRO A 211 14.63 6.82 3.01
C PRO A 211 13.11 6.98 2.86
N LEU A 212 12.68 8.19 2.49
CA LEU A 212 11.31 8.39 2.02
C LEU A 212 11.06 7.49 0.81
N ALA A 213 9.90 6.84 0.82
CA ALA A 213 9.46 5.97 -0.25
C ALA A 213 8.53 6.76 -1.16
N ASP A 214 9.03 7.14 -2.32
CA ASP A 214 8.24 7.84 -3.32
C ASP A 214 7.23 6.89 -3.93
N SER A 215 6.02 7.39 -4.13
CA SER A 215 4.98 6.68 -4.86
C SER A 215 5.19 6.87 -6.36
N VAL A 216 5.45 5.77 -7.08
CA VAL A 216 5.70 5.79 -8.52
C VAL A 216 4.64 4.99 -9.25
N ARG A 217 3.94 5.64 -10.18
CA ARG A 217 3.16 4.96 -11.24
C ARG A 217 3.97 4.94 -12.52
N ARG A 218 4.00 3.80 -13.19
CA ARG A 218 4.66 3.61 -14.49
C ARG A 218 3.64 3.18 -15.52
N TRP A 219 3.61 3.89 -16.64
CA TRP A 219 2.96 3.46 -17.87
C TRP A 219 4.00 3.10 -18.92
N VAL A 220 3.85 1.94 -19.58
CA VAL A 220 4.71 1.52 -20.70
C VAL A 220 3.95 1.70 -22.00
N ALA A 221 4.51 2.45 -22.95
CA ALA A 221 3.90 2.71 -24.24
C ALA A 221 3.74 1.40 -25.04
N PRO A 222 2.52 0.99 -25.44
CA PRO A 222 2.35 -0.22 -26.23
C PRO A 222 2.68 -0.02 -27.71
N TYR A 223 2.64 1.21 -28.22
CA TYR A 223 2.79 1.52 -29.64
C TYR A 223 3.71 2.71 -29.88
N ASP A 224 4.25 2.80 -31.08
CA ASP A 224 4.89 4.03 -31.55
C ASP A 224 3.83 5.13 -31.80
N GLY A 225 4.15 6.38 -31.46
CA GLY A 225 3.27 7.50 -31.76
C GLY A 225 3.57 8.78 -30.99
N VAL A 226 2.55 9.65 -30.91
CA VAL A 226 2.58 10.90 -30.13
C VAL A 226 1.43 10.86 -29.14
N ILE A 227 1.75 11.03 -27.86
CA ILE A 227 0.78 11.05 -26.77
C ILE A 227 0.57 12.47 -26.23
N ASP A 228 -0.65 12.75 -25.80
CA ASP A 228 -1.02 13.86 -24.94
C ASP A 228 -1.14 13.32 -23.51
N ILE A 229 -0.43 13.94 -22.57
CA ILE A 229 -0.52 13.62 -21.14
C ILE A 229 -1.25 14.76 -20.44
N SER A 230 -2.27 14.42 -19.66
CA SER A 230 -3.05 15.37 -18.86
C SER A 230 -3.39 14.79 -17.47
N GLY A 231 -4.13 15.53 -16.66
CA GLY A 231 -4.47 15.17 -15.29
C GLY A 231 -3.72 16.03 -14.28
N GLY A 232 -4.45 16.91 -13.60
CA GLY A 232 -3.90 17.77 -12.56
C GLY A 232 -3.63 17.00 -11.27
N VAL A 233 -2.71 17.54 -10.47
CA VAL A 233 -2.30 17.01 -9.18
C VAL A 233 -2.57 18.03 -8.09
N ALA A 234 -3.08 17.60 -6.94
CA ALA A 234 -3.36 18.47 -5.80
C ALA A 234 -3.05 17.75 -4.49
N LEU A 235 -2.51 18.50 -3.54
CA LEU A 235 -2.43 18.07 -2.15
C LEU A 235 -3.85 18.03 -1.55
N LEU A 236 -4.13 17.00 -0.76
CA LEU A 236 -5.42 16.84 -0.08
C LEU A 236 -5.36 17.47 1.31
N ALA A 237 -6.27 18.39 1.58
CA ALA A 237 -6.41 18.97 2.91
C ALA A 237 -6.87 17.92 3.92
N SER A 238 -6.13 17.77 5.02
CA SER A 238 -6.51 16.90 6.13
C SER A 238 -7.47 17.61 7.08
N ASN A 239 -8.51 16.88 7.51
CA ASN A 239 -9.45 17.34 8.55
C ASN A 239 -9.04 16.88 9.95
N ASP A 240 -7.86 16.27 10.10
CA ASP A 240 -7.31 15.88 11.39
C ASP A 240 -7.04 17.13 12.24
N PRO A 241 -7.62 17.26 13.45
CA PRO A 241 -7.33 18.37 14.36
C PRO A 241 -5.83 18.53 14.64
N ALA A 242 -5.04 17.45 14.62
CA ALA A 242 -3.61 17.51 14.84
C ALA A 242 -2.85 18.25 13.71
N ARG A 243 -3.40 18.32 12.49
CA ARG A 243 -2.78 19.05 11.35
C ARG A 243 -2.55 20.52 11.68
N ALA A 244 -3.49 21.16 12.39
CA ALA A 244 -3.41 22.59 12.70
C ALA A 244 -2.24 22.94 13.62
N SER A 245 -1.82 22.01 14.48
CA SER A 245 -0.64 22.14 15.34
C SER A 245 0.63 21.56 14.73
N TYR A 246 0.56 20.93 13.56
CA TYR A 246 1.68 20.25 12.93
C TYR A 246 2.51 21.23 12.10
N GLN A 247 3.72 21.55 12.56
CA GLN A 247 4.55 22.62 11.99
C GLN A 247 5.65 22.14 11.04
N THR A 248 5.86 20.83 10.89
CA THR A 248 6.96 20.26 10.08
C THR A 248 6.53 19.75 8.71
N ALA A 249 5.23 19.78 8.40
CA ALA A 249 4.75 19.42 7.07
C ALA A 249 5.39 20.32 6.01
N ASP A 250 5.92 19.73 4.94
CA ASP A 250 6.71 20.45 3.94
C ASP A 250 6.27 20.21 2.49
N GLY A 251 5.23 19.39 2.32
CA GLY A 251 4.56 19.14 1.07
C GLY A 251 5.33 18.18 0.17
N VAL A 252 4.96 18.20 -1.11
CA VAL A 252 5.42 17.19 -2.06
C VAL A 252 6.16 17.78 -3.24
N ARG A 253 7.08 17.01 -3.80
CA ARG A 253 7.58 17.16 -5.17
C ARG A 253 6.87 16.16 -6.07
N VAL A 254 6.39 16.63 -7.21
CA VAL A 254 5.71 15.80 -8.21
C VAL A 254 6.44 15.89 -9.54
N ALA A 255 6.55 14.79 -10.28
CA ALA A 255 7.23 14.78 -11.57
C ALA A 255 6.61 13.80 -12.57
N ILE A 256 6.62 14.20 -13.84
CA ILE A 256 6.36 13.35 -15.02
C ILE A 256 7.68 13.14 -15.74
N GLN A 257 8.08 11.89 -15.92
CA GLN A 257 9.35 11.52 -16.53
C GLN A 257 9.12 10.56 -17.69
N LYS A 258 9.90 10.72 -18.76
CA LYS A 258 10.01 9.76 -19.85
C LYS A 258 11.37 9.07 -19.79
N ASN A 259 11.38 7.76 -19.65
CA ASN A 259 12.60 6.96 -19.45
C ASN A 259 13.46 7.57 -18.35
N GLY A 260 14.62 8.15 -18.64
CA GLY A 260 15.51 8.82 -17.67
C GLY A 260 15.42 10.36 -17.62
N ALA A 261 14.44 11.00 -18.25
CA ALA A 261 14.35 12.46 -18.35
C ALA A 261 13.01 13.01 -17.87
N GLU A 262 13.03 13.97 -16.94
CA GLU A 262 11.83 14.69 -16.51
C GLU A 262 11.30 15.58 -17.64
N LEU A 263 10.02 15.46 -17.93
CA LEU A 263 9.29 16.30 -18.86
C LEU A 263 8.63 17.49 -18.14
N TRP A 264 8.22 17.26 -16.89
CA TRP A 264 7.58 18.25 -16.04
C TRP A 264 7.83 17.89 -14.58
N ALA A 265 8.03 18.89 -13.73
CA ALA A 265 8.08 18.72 -12.29
C ALA A 265 7.56 19.98 -11.59
N ASP A 266 7.03 19.83 -10.38
CA ASP A 266 6.55 20.93 -9.56
C ASP A 266 6.73 20.64 -8.07
N ARG A 267 6.77 21.69 -7.26
CA ARG A 267 6.82 21.62 -5.79
C ARG A 267 5.54 22.22 -5.22
N ILE A 268 4.73 21.38 -4.59
CA ILE A 268 3.46 21.76 -3.97
C ILE A 268 3.70 21.91 -2.47
N LEU A 269 3.48 23.11 -1.94
CA LEU A 269 3.70 23.40 -0.53
C LEU A 269 2.61 22.76 0.35
N ASP A 270 2.91 22.54 1.62
CA ASP A 270 2.06 21.86 2.63
C ASP A 270 0.67 22.50 2.89
N THR A 271 0.47 23.70 2.37
CA THR A 271 -0.76 24.52 2.45
C THR A 271 -1.32 24.89 1.08
N ASP A 272 -0.70 24.43 0.00
CA ASP A 272 -1.18 24.63 -1.36
C ASP A 272 -2.08 23.47 -1.80
N TYR A 273 -3.39 23.66 -1.63
CA TYR A 273 -4.41 22.70 -2.03
C TYR A 273 -4.97 22.97 -3.44
N ALA A 274 -4.37 23.88 -4.20
CA ALA A 274 -4.79 24.14 -5.57
C ALA A 274 -4.44 22.97 -6.49
N VAL A 275 -5.10 22.90 -7.65
CA VAL A 275 -4.77 21.91 -8.68
C VAL A 275 -3.63 22.44 -9.55
N HIS A 276 -2.53 21.70 -9.60
CA HIS A 276 -1.38 21.94 -10.46
C HIS A 276 -1.54 21.13 -11.75
N THR A 277 -1.55 21.81 -12.90
CA THR A 277 -1.72 21.16 -14.21
C THR A 277 -0.37 21.03 -14.91
N PRO A 278 0.05 19.82 -15.33
CA PRO A 278 1.27 19.64 -16.09
C PRO A 278 1.29 20.45 -17.39
N VAL A 279 2.45 21.06 -17.70
CA VAL A 279 2.66 21.82 -18.94
C VAL A 279 3.78 21.18 -19.77
N GLY A 280 3.76 21.41 -21.09
CA GLY A 280 4.80 20.88 -21.99
C GLY A 280 4.68 19.38 -22.31
N VAL A 281 3.61 18.72 -21.85
CA VAL A 281 3.39 17.27 -22.01
C VAL A 281 2.23 16.90 -22.95
N GLY A 282 1.70 17.85 -23.71
CA GLY A 282 0.57 17.63 -24.64
C GLY A 282 0.95 17.04 -26.01
N ALA A 283 2.23 16.82 -26.28
CA ALA A 283 2.72 16.25 -27.54
C ALA A 283 4.07 15.54 -27.34
N VAL A 284 4.06 14.42 -26.63
CA VAL A 284 5.26 13.61 -26.33
C VAL A 284 5.38 12.49 -27.36
N ALA A 285 6.47 12.47 -28.14
CA ALA A 285 6.76 11.34 -29.02
C ALA A 285 7.21 10.13 -28.21
N VAL A 286 6.69 8.94 -28.50
CA VAL A 286 7.02 7.68 -27.83
C VAL A 286 7.26 6.56 -28.83
N GLN A 287 8.15 5.65 -28.46
CA GLN A 287 8.32 4.33 -29.06
C GLN A 287 7.68 3.27 -28.17
N ALA A 288 7.23 2.16 -28.75
CA ALA A 288 6.79 1.01 -27.99
C ALA A 288 7.89 0.57 -27.01
N GLY A 289 7.53 0.42 -25.73
CA GLY A 289 8.45 0.12 -24.64
C GLY A 289 9.01 1.34 -23.90
N ASP A 290 8.80 2.58 -24.38
CA ASP A 290 9.11 3.79 -23.60
C ASP A 290 8.29 3.81 -22.30
N ARG A 291 8.91 4.22 -21.19
CA ARG A 291 8.25 4.34 -19.89
C ARG A 291 7.92 5.79 -19.58
N ILE A 292 6.70 6.02 -19.12
CA ILE A 292 6.28 7.27 -18.50
C ILE A 292 6.08 7.03 -17.01
N TYR A 293 6.79 7.78 -16.18
CA TYR A 293 6.69 7.71 -14.73
C TYR A 293 5.95 8.94 -14.19
N PHE A 294 5.08 8.72 -13.22
CA PHE A 294 4.44 9.74 -12.40
C PHE A 294 4.90 9.50 -10.98
N ARG A 295 5.73 10.41 -10.48
CA ARG A 295 6.41 10.29 -9.18
C ARG A 295 5.86 11.32 -8.22
N VAL A 296 5.47 10.87 -7.03
CA VAL A 296 5.15 11.72 -5.88
C VAL A 296 6.19 11.42 -4.81
N GLN A 297 6.88 12.47 -4.40
CA GLN A 297 7.91 12.42 -3.38
C GLN A 297 7.50 13.35 -2.24
N SER A 298 7.53 12.83 -1.02
CA SER A 298 7.58 13.66 0.19
C SER A 298 8.93 14.35 0.27
N VAL A 299 8.95 15.66 0.52
CA VAL A 299 10.20 16.41 0.51
C VAL A 299 11.10 15.96 1.68
N PHE A 300 10.61 16.05 2.91
CA PHE A 300 11.30 15.57 4.10
C PHE A 300 10.36 14.86 5.08
N ASP A 301 9.13 15.34 5.23
CA ASP A 301 8.15 14.80 6.17
C ASP A 301 6.93 14.27 5.42
N GLY A 302 6.76 12.94 5.40
CA GLY A 302 5.61 12.32 4.73
C GLY A 302 4.26 12.53 5.41
N SER A 303 4.20 13.24 6.53
CA SER A 303 2.96 13.54 7.24
C SER A 303 2.15 14.58 6.47
N TYR A 304 0.88 14.26 6.22
CA TYR A 304 -0.08 15.14 5.52
C TYR A 304 0.28 15.42 4.04
N ASP A 305 1.05 14.52 3.42
CA ASP A 305 1.44 14.53 2.01
C ASP A 305 0.49 13.74 1.09
N ASP A 306 -0.78 13.59 1.48
CA ASP A 306 -1.77 12.88 0.67
C ASP A 306 -2.06 13.66 -0.61
N VAL A 307 -1.91 13.01 -1.77
CA VAL A 307 -2.07 13.65 -3.08
C VAL A 307 -3.15 12.97 -3.90
N ALA A 308 -4.03 13.77 -4.49
CA ALA A 308 -4.91 13.35 -5.57
C ALA A 308 -4.24 13.60 -6.92
N TRP A 309 -3.90 12.52 -7.63
CA TRP A 309 -3.38 12.59 -8.99
C TRP A 309 -3.93 11.47 -9.86
N ASP A 310 -4.69 11.83 -10.89
CA ASP A 310 -5.27 10.91 -11.87
C ASP A 310 -4.78 11.26 -13.29
N PRO A 311 -3.58 10.80 -13.68
CA PRO A 311 -3.03 11.09 -15.00
C PRO A 311 -3.74 10.33 -16.13
N SER A 312 -3.94 11.03 -17.25
CA SER A 312 -4.49 10.54 -18.51
C SER A 312 -3.43 10.56 -19.60
N ILE A 313 -3.39 9.52 -20.43
CA ILE A 313 -2.52 9.42 -21.60
C ILE A 313 -3.38 9.07 -22.81
N VAL A 314 -3.30 9.87 -23.88
CA VAL A 314 -4.06 9.68 -25.11
C VAL A 314 -3.17 9.75 -26.33
N TYR A 315 -3.16 8.72 -27.18
CA TYR A 315 -2.51 8.83 -28.49
C TYR A 315 -3.27 9.79 -29.40
N THR A 316 -2.55 10.76 -29.94
CA THR A 316 -3.11 11.78 -30.83
C THR A 316 -3.22 11.29 -32.28
N GLY A 317 -4.19 11.81 -33.03
CA GLY A 317 -4.36 11.50 -34.45
C GLY A 317 -4.79 10.06 -34.76
N LYS A 318 -5.28 9.31 -33.77
CA LYS A 318 -5.78 7.94 -33.96
C LYS A 318 -7.31 7.94 -34.13
N PRO A 319 -7.87 7.08 -35.00
CA PRO A 319 -9.31 6.97 -35.14
C PRO A 319 -9.94 6.32 -33.89
N PRO A 320 -11.19 6.68 -33.54
CA PRO A 320 -11.92 5.99 -32.49
C PRO A 320 -12.04 4.49 -32.80
N THR A 321 -11.67 3.66 -31.82
CA THR A 321 -11.79 2.21 -31.90
C THR A 321 -11.88 1.63 -30.49
N THR A 322 -12.25 0.37 -30.38
CA THR A 322 -12.24 -0.36 -29.10
C THR A 322 -11.70 -1.76 -29.31
N ASP A 323 -11.01 -2.28 -28.30
CA ASP A 323 -10.58 -3.67 -28.26
C ASP A 323 -11.77 -4.62 -28.06
N VAL A 324 -11.46 -5.92 -27.97
CA VAL A 324 -12.46 -6.97 -27.72
C VAL A 324 -13.21 -6.79 -26.39
N ASN A 325 -12.63 -6.09 -25.42
CA ASN A 325 -13.21 -5.81 -24.12
C ASN A 325 -13.99 -4.47 -24.09
N GLY A 326 -14.12 -3.79 -25.23
CA GLY A 326 -14.82 -2.52 -25.32
C GLY A 326 -14.03 -1.33 -24.77
N ARG A 327 -12.72 -1.48 -24.55
CA ARG A 327 -11.85 -0.41 -24.07
C ARG A 327 -11.14 0.28 -25.24
N ASP A 328 -10.93 1.59 -25.11
CA ASP A 328 -10.19 2.38 -26.10
C ASP A 328 -8.69 2.02 -26.04
N PRO A 329 -8.09 1.39 -27.06
CA PRO A 329 -6.69 0.97 -27.02
C PRO A 329 -5.71 2.14 -27.22
N TYR A 330 -6.19 3.39 -27.30
CA TYR A 330 -5.37 4.59 -27.43
C TYR A 330 -5.53 5.56 -26.25
N ARG A 331 -6.32 5.19 -25.23
CA ARG A 331 -6.55 5.98 -24.02
C ARG A 331 -6.27 5.16 -22.77
N TYR A 332 -5.56 5.78 -21.84
CA TYR A 332 -5.14 5.18 -20.58
C TYR A 332 -5.35 6.19 -19.46
N GLN A 333 -5.96 5.77 -18.37
CA GLN A 333 -6.24 6.65 -17.24
C GLN A 333 -5.96 5.87 -15.96
N ALA A 334 -5.13 6.43 -15.09
CA ALA A 334 -4.66 5.72 -13.91
C ALA A 334 -5.81 5.21 -13.02
N SER A 335 -6.86 6.01 -12.82
CA SER A 335 -8.02 5.62 -12.01
C SER A 335 -8.86 4.51 -12.66
N SER A 336 -9.15 4.60 -13.97
CA SER A 336 -10.04 3.64 -14.66
C SER A 336 -9.36 2.33 -15.03
N ASP A 337 -8.03 2.33 -15.05
CA ASP A 337 -7.19 1.17 -15.35
C ASP A 337 -6.54 0.58 -14.09
N PHE A 338 -6.88 1.07 -12.90
CA PHE A 338 -6.39 0.51 -11.65
C PHE A 338 -7.05 -0.85 -11.36
N VAL A 339 -6.23 -1.89 -11.22
CA VAL A 339 -6.67 -3.25 -10.91
C VAL A 339 -5.67 -3.93 -9.97
N PHE A 340 -6.13 -4.92 -9.21
CA PHE A 340 -5.30 -5.72 -8.32
C PHE A 340 -4.71 -6.95 -9.04
N ALA A 341 -4.15 -6.75 -10.25
CA ALA A 341 -3.49 -7.83 -10.99
C ALA A 341 -2.35 -8.46 -10.18
N GLY A 342 -1.69 -7.67 -9.32
CA GLY A 342 -0.79 -8.15 -8.27
C GLY A 342 0.52 -8.75 -8.78
N ARG A 343 1.28 -9.31 -7.84
CA ARG A 343 2.46 -10.12 -8.14
C ARG A 343 2.02 -11.58 -8.09
N PRO A 344 2.18 -12.36 -9.18
CA PRO A 344 1.72 -13.73 -9.19
C PRO A 344 2.53 -14.60 -8.22
N HIS A 345 1.90 -15.66 -7.74
CA HIS A 345 2.52 -16.67 -6.87
C HIS A 345 2.94 -16.18 -5.48
N LEU A 346 2.27 -15.14 -4.97
CA LEU A 346 2.38 -14.78 -3.55
C LEU A 346 1.68 -15.83 -2.69
N GLN A 347 2.37 -16.28 -1.65
CA GLN A 347 1.90 -17.35 -0.78
C GLN A 347 1.87 -16.87 0.68
N ALA A 348 0.76 -17.17 1.36
CA ALA A 348 0.67 -17.09 2.81
C ALA A 348 0.95 -18.46 3.41
N VAL A 349 1.67 -18.52 4.54
CA VAL A 349 1.92 -19.79 5.23
C VAL A 349 1.11 -19.86 6.51
N ALA A 350 0.33 -20.94 6.65
CA ALA A 350 -0.50 -21.21 7.81
C ALA A 350 0.36 -21.29 9.09
N PRO A 351 0.21 -20.37 10.07
CA PRO A 351 1.00 -20.36 11.30
C PRO A 351 0.60 -21.46 12.30
N LEU A 352 -0.65 -21.95 12.20
CA LEU A 352 -1.26 -22.90 13.12
C LEU A 352 -1.96 -24.04 12.35
N ASN A 353 -2.16 -25.17 13.02
CA ASN A 353 -3.13 -26.16 12.57
C ASN A 353 -4.55 -25.63 12.79
N GLY A 354 -5.52 -26.10 12.02
CA GLY A 354 -6.94 -25.81 12.26
C GLY A 354 -7.72 -25.47 11.00
N VAL A 355 -8.58 -24.46 11.09
CA VAL A 355 -9.47 -24.03 10.00
C VAL A 355 -9.33 -22.54 9.80
N VAL A 356 -9.06 -22.14 8.55
CA VAL A 356 -9.06 -20.75 8.10
C VAL A 356 -10.36 -20.48 7.33
N ARG A 357 -11.12 -19.48 7.75
CA ARG A 357 -12.23 -18.94 6.98
C ARG A 357 -11.69 -17.96 5.96
N LEU A 358 -11.93 -18.24 4.67
CA LEU A 358 -11.82 -17.25 3.60
C LEU A 358 -13.19 -16.60 3.42
N ALA A 359 -13.26 -15.27 3.53
CA ALA A 359 -14.49 -14.50 3.44
C ALA A 359 -14.33 -13.25 2.58
N GLY A 360 -15.45 -12.76 2.06
CA GLY A 360 -15.53 -11.54 1.26
C GLY A 360 -15.89 -11.88 -0.18
N ASP A 361 -17.07 -11.47 -0.61
CA ASP A 361 -17.57 -11.79 -1.95
C ASP A 361 -16.74 -11.11 -3.03
N LEU A 362 -16.43 -11.84 -4.10
CA LEU A 362 -15.90 -11.23 -5.32
C LEU A 362 -17.08 -10.72 -6.13
N ALA A 363 -17.08 -9.41 -6.42
CA ALA A 363 -18.09 -8.77 -7.25
C ALA A 363 -17.59 -8.68 -8.70
N LYS A 364 -18.38 -9.23 -9.62
CA LYS A 364 -18.22 -9.03 -11.07
C LYS A 364 -19.23 -7.98 -11.52
N LEU A 365 -18.74 -6.78 -11.78
CA LEU A 365 -19.52 -5.56 -12.02
C LEU A 365 -20.10 -5.48 -13.44
N ALA A 366 -19.50 -6.19 -14.40
CA ALA A 366 -19.93 -6.22 -15.79
C ALA A 366 -19.63 -7.57 -16.45
N ALA A 367 -20.29 -7.85 -17.58
CA ALA A 367 -19.95 -9.00 -18.42
C ALA A 367 -18.51 -8.87 -18.94
N THR A 368 -17.79 -9.98 -18.95
CA THR A 368 -16.43 -10.10 -19.50
C THR A 368 -16.45 -10.99 -20.74
N THR A 369 -15.38 -10.99 -21.52
CA THR A 369 -15.27 -11.86 -22.71
C THR A 369 -14.71 -13.25 -22.41
N ASP A 370 -14.54 -13.58 -21.13
CA ASP A 370 -14.16 -14.91 -20.67
C ASP A 370 -14.65 -15.13 -19.23
N ASP A 371 -14.76 -16.39 -18.82
CA ASP A 371 -15.10 -16.81 -17.48
C ASP A 371 -14.02 -16.36 -16.48
N ILE A 372 -14.42 -16.14 -15.24
CA ILE A 372 -13.49 -15.87 -14.13
C ILE A 372 -13.63 -16.98 -13.09
N THR A 373 -12.53 -17.37 -12.45
CA THR A 373 -12.54 -18.41 -11.41
C THR A 373 -11.71 -17.98 -10.21
N VAL A 374 -12.34 -17.91 -9.03
CA VAL A 374 -11.61 -17.79 -7.76
C VAL A 374 -10.99 -19.14 -7.44
N VAL A 375 -9.67 -19.18 -7.29
CA VAL A 375 -8.89 -20.37 -6.95
C VAL A 375 -8.09 -20.11 -5.68
N LEU A 376 -8.28 -20.94 -4.67
CA LEU A 376 -7.34 -21.08 -3.56
C LEU A 376 -6.60 -22.40 -3.75
N THR A 377 -5.27 -22.39 -3.75
CA THR A 377 -4.47 -23.61 -3.65
C THR A 377 -3.86 -23.75 -2.26
N ARG A 378 -3.68 -24.99 -1.82
CA ARG A 378 -2.98 -25.40 -0.61
C ARG A 378 -1.88 -26.37 -1.02
N ASN A 379 -0.62 -25.99 -0.81
CA ASN A 379 0.57 -26.72 -1.25
C ASN A 379 0.51 -27.05 -2.77
N GLY A 380 0.07 -26.07 -3.57
CA GLY A 380 -0.08 -26.20 -5.02
C GLY A 380 -1.27 -27.06 -5.49
N GLN A 381 -2.08 -27.60 -4.57
CA GLN A 381 -3.29 -28.35 -4.91
C GLN A 381 -4.55 -27.50 -4.68
N PRO A 382 -5.54 -27.52 -5.57
CA PRO A 382 -6.75 -26.72 -5.37
C PRO A 382 -7.50 -27.10 -4.09
N ALA A 383 -7.78 -26.10 -3.25
CA ALA A 383 -8.58 -26.20 -2.03
C ALA A 383 -9.95 -25.54 -2.18
N LEU A 384 -10.07 -24.52 -3.04
CA LEU A 384 -11.32 -23.87 -3.43
C LEU A 384 -11.27 -23.54 -4.92
N GLN A 385 -12.37 -23.78 -5.64
CA GLN A 385 -12.58 -23.31 -7.00
C GLN A 385 -14.04 -22.89 -7.18
N LYS A 386 -14.27 -21.62 -7.54
CA LYS A 386 -15.61 -21.07 -7.79
C LYS A 386 -15.56 -20.18 -9.03
N SER A 387 -16.41 -20.47 -10.01
CA SER A 387 -16.40 -19.78 -11.31
C SER A 387 -17.67 -18.97 -11.55
N LEU A 388 -17.53 -17.91 -12.32
CA LEU A 388 -18.64 -17.14 -12.88
C LEU A 388 -18.45 -16.98 -14.39
N ALA A 389 -19.49 -17.34 -15.14
CA ALA A 389 -19.43 -17.34 -16.60
C ALA A 389 -19.19 -15.94 -17.19
N ALA A 390 -18.64 -15.88 -18.39
CA ALA A 390 -18.26 -14.66 -19.11
C ALA A 390 -19.36 -13.59 -19.09
N THR A 391 -20.59 -13.95 -19.45
CA THR A 391 -21.71 -13.02 -19.54
C THR A 391 -22.47 -12.78 -18.23
N ALA A 392 -22.17 -13.53 -17.17
CA ALA A 392 -22.81 -13.36 -15.87
C ALA A 392 -22.24 -12.14 -15.12
N VAL A 393 -23.11 -11.46 -14.37
CA VAL A 393 -22.82 -10.29 -13.53
C VAL A 393 -23.35 -10.57 -12.14
N GLY A 394 -22.62 -10.18 -11.10
CA GLY A 394 -22.98 -10.42 -9.71
C GLY A 394 -21.83 -10.99 -8.90
N ASN A 395 -22.16 -11.62 -7.76
CA ASN A 395 -21.17 -12.04 -6.80
C ASN A 395 -20.82 -13.52 -6.93
N ILE A 396 -19.52 -13.83 -6.77
CA ILE A 396 -19.09 -15.15 -6.30
C ILE A 396 -19.07 -15.07 -4.77
N VAL A 397 -19.97 -15.80 -4.12
CA VAL A 397 -20.06 -15.82 -2.65
C VAL A 397 -18.88 -16.58 -2.06
N ILE A 398 -18.10 -15.93 -1.21
CA ILE A 398 -16.92 -16.50 -0.55
C ILE A 398 -17.11 -16.43 0.97
N ALA A 399 -17.24 -17.60 1.58
CA ALA A 399 -17.45 -17.78 3.01
C ALA A 399 -17.02 -19.19 3.43
N ASP A 400 -15.89 -19.65 2.89
CA ASP A 400 -15.48 -21.04 2.88
C ASP A 400 -14.46 -21.34 3.99
N ASP A 401 -14.66 -22.46 4.67
CA ASP A 401 -13.74 -22.97 5.68
C ASP A 401 -12.72 -23.90 5.04
N ILE A 402 -11.44 -23.55 5.19
CA ILE A 402 -10.30 -24.25 4.62
C ILE A 402 -9.52 -24.91 5.75
N PRO A 403 -9.53 -26.25 5.85
CA PRO A 403 -8.67 -26.96 6.79
C PRO A 403 -7.20 -26.75 6.43
N VAL A 404 -6.38 -26.40 7.41
CA VAL A 404 -4.95 -26.16 7.24
C VAL A 404 -4.13 -26.88 8.30
N THR A 405 -2.94 -27.30 7.91
CA THR A 405 -1.87 -27.73 8.81
C THR A 405 -0.86 -26.61 8.92
N LYS A 406 -0.24 -26.47 10.09
CA LYS A 406 0.86 -25.52 10.30
C LYS A 406 1.96 -25.75 9.26
N GLY A 407 2.30 -24.72 8.50
CA GLY A 407 3.28 -24.76 7.42
C GLY A 407 2.70 -24.94 6.02
N ASP A 408 1.38 -25.16 5.88
CA ASP A 408 0.73 -25.18 4.56
C ASP A 408 0.91 -23.84 3.85
N ALA A 409 1.31 -23.88 2.58
CA ALA A 409 1.39 -22.72 1.70
C ALA A 409 0.05 -22.53 0.97
N LEU A 410 -0.56 -21.36 1.15
CA LEU A 410 -1.81 -20.97 0.51
C LEU A 410 -1.56 -19.89 -0.55
N GLU A 411 -2.12 -20.08 -1.73
CA GLU A 411 -2.07 -19.11 -2.85
C GLU A 411 -3.50 -18.82 -3.30
N LEU A 412 -3.83 -17.54 -3.46
CA LEU A 412 -5.16 -17.08 -3.84
C LEU A 412 -5.10 -16.32 -5.16
N ARG A 413 -5.95 -16.69 -6.11
CA ARG A 413 -5.95 -16.10 -7.46
C ARG A 413 -7.36 -15.96 -8.01
N VAL A 414 -7.58 -14.91 -8.81
CA VAL A 414 -8.66 -14.86 -9.80
C VAL A 414 -8.11 -15.33 -11.14
N ALA A 415 -8.33 -16.61 -11.44
CA ALA A 415 -7.85 -17.26 -12.66
C ALA A 415 -8.76 -16.91 -13.83
N ILE A 416 -8.11 -16.49 -14.92
CA ILE A 416 -8.74 -16.07 -16.17
C ILE A 416 -7.89 -16.67 -17.29
N ASP A 417 -8.54 -17.29 -18.27
CA ASP A 417 -7.86 -18.07 -19.30
C ASP A 417 -7.36 -17.23 -20.49
N SER A 418 -7.88 -16.01 -20.65
CA SER A 418 -7.55 -15.10 -21.73
C SER A 418 -7.84 -13.63 -21.36
N PRO A 419 -7.30 -12.62 -22.08
CA PRO A 419 -7.52 -11.21 -21.73
C PRO A 419 -9.01 -10.85 -21.57
N VAL A 420 -9.34 -10.19 -20.46
CA VAL A 420 -10.66 -9.60 -20.18
C VAL A 420 -10.51 -8.19 -19.61
N ASP A 421 -11.62 -7.48 -19.44
CA ASP A 421 -11.66 -6.27 -18.64
C ASP A 421 -11.53 -6.60 -17.14
N LEU A 422 -10.33 -6.41 -16.57
CA LEU A 422 -10.06 -6.68 -15.16
C LEU A 422 -10.72 -5.64 -14.25
N SER A 423 -11.00 -4.43 -14.73
CA SER A 423 -11.69 -3.41 -13.92
C SER A 423 -13.17 -3.76 -13.68
N ALA A 424 -13.70 -4.80 -14.33
CA ALA A 424 -15.01 -5.37 -14.02
C ALA A 424 -14.99 -6.27 -12.78
N ILE A 425 -13.83 -6.50 -12.17
CA ILE A 425 -13.64 -7.38 -11.02
C ILE A 425 -13.28 -6.53 -9.81
N GLN A 426 -13.99 -6.73 -8.69
CA GLN A 426 -13.69 -6.08 -7.43
C GLN A 426 -13.73 -7.10 -6.30
N TRP A 427 -12.68 -7.14 -5.49
CA TRP A 427 -12.60 -8.07 -4.38
C TRP A 427 -11.80 -7.51 -3.21
N ALA A 428 -12.30 -7.73 -1.99
CA ALA A 428 -11.63 -7.40 -0.75
C ALA A 428 -11.72 -8.63 0.19
N PRO A 429 -10.92 -9.68 -0.07
CA PRO A 429 -10.96 -10.88 0.75
C PRO A 429 -10.38 -10.65 2.15
N SER A 430 -10.83 -11.48 3.08
CA SER A 430 -10.22 -11.63 4.41
C SER A 430 -10.04 -13.12 4.71
N ALA A 431 -8.94 -13.45 5.40
CA ALA A 431 -8.67 -14.80 5.86
C ALA A 431 -8.32 -14.78 7.35
N TYR A 432 -8.97 -15.63 8.15
CA TYR A 432 -8.73 -15.71 9.59
C TYR A 432 -9.05 -17.10 10.15
N TYR A 433 -8.40 -17.48 11.25
CA TYR A 433 -8.65 -18.76 11.90
C TYR A 433 -10.00 -18.77 12.62
N THR A 434 -10.80 -19.81 12.40
CA THR A 434 -12.06 -20.06 13.13
C THR A 434 -11.92 -21.16 14.17
N SER A 435 -10.91 -22.03 14.02
CA SER A 435 -10.55 -23.03 15.02
C SER A 435 -9.08 -23.40 14.92
N THR A 436 -8.49 -23.81 16.04
CA THR A 436 -7.15 -24.38 16.09
C THR A 436 -7.09 -25.41 17.23
N PRO A 437 -6.45 -26.58 17.03
CA PRO A 437 -6.12 -27.50 18.11
C PRO A 437 -4.84 -27.10 18.84
N ASP A 438 -4.12 -26.08 18.35
CA ASP A 438 -2.84 -25.66 18.93
C ASP A 438 -3.06 -24.87 20.23
N THR A 439 -2.05 -24.90 21.10
CA THR A 439 -2.02 -24.17 22.36
C THR A 439 -0.86 -23.19 22.38
N ASP A 440 -0.97 -22.16 23.22
CA ASP A 440 0.14 -21.26 23.49
C ASP A 440 1.32 -22.00 24.17
N PRO A 441 2.51 -21.38 24.33
CA PRO A 441 3.65 -22.03 24.98
C PRO A 441 3.42 -22.46 26.43
N SER A 442 2.36 -21.96 27.09
CA SER A 442 1.97 -22.32 28.45
C SER A 442 0.91 -23.43 28.49
N GLY A 443 0.46 -23.91 27.33
CA GLY A 443 -0.54 -24.97 27.19
C GLY A 443 -2.00 -24.49 27.21
N ASN A 444 -2.25 -23.17 27.15
CA ASN A 444 -3.62 -22.65 27.12
C ASN A 444 -4.15 -22.58 25.67
N PRO A 445 -5.48 -22.65 25.48
CA PRO A 445 -6.09 -22.41 24.17
C PRO A 445 -5.72 -21.03 23.62
N ILE A 446 -5.41 -20.96 22.33
CA ILE A 446 -5.12 -19.69 21.65
C ILE A 446 -6.45 -18.96 21.40
N PRO A 447 -6.64 -17.71 21.88
CA PRO A 447 -7.84 -16.93 21.58
C PRO A 447 -7.83 -16.54 20.10
N LEU A 448 -8.91 -16.87 19.39
CA LEU A 448 -9.07 -16.57 17.95
C LEU A 448 -9.91 -15.32 17.69
N PHE A 449 -10.70 -14.89 18.67
CA PHE A 449 -11.59 -13.75 18.59
C PHE A 449 -11.49 -12.93 19.87
N ASP A 450 -11.69 -11.62 19.77
CA ASP A 450 -11.86 -10.74 20.92
C ASP A 450 -13.29 -10.78 21.48
N ASP A 451 -13.54 -9.97 22.52
CA ASP A 451 -14.84 -9.86 23.18
C ASP A 451 -15.94 -9.26 22.26
N GLN A 452 -15.54 -8.60 21.16
CA GLN A 452 -16.42 -8.06 20.13
C GLN A 452 -16.59 -9.00 18.93
N ASN A 453 -16.06 -10.22 19.02
CA ASN A 453 -16.09 -11.25 17.98
C ASN A 453 -15.32 -10.86 16.70
N ALA A 454 -14.35 -9.95 16.79
CA ALA A 454 -13.42 -9.66 15.71
C ALA A 454 -12.25 -10.67 15.71
N PRO A 455 -11.79 -11.14 14.54
CA PRO A 455 -10.75 -12.14 14.46
C PRO A 455 -9.39 -11.59 14.89
N LEU A 456 -8.76 -12.25 15.86
CA LEU A 456 -7.42 -11.94 16.39
C LEU A 456 -6.29 -12.58 15.56
N VAL A 457 -6.52 -13.79 15.04
CA VAL A 457 -5.52 -14.52 14.24
C VAL A 457 -5.90 -14.47 12.77
N LYS A 458 -5.48 -13.39 12.10
CA LYS A 458 -5.66 -13.18 10.66
C LYS A 458 -4.51 -13.81 9.86
N LEU A 459 -4.82 -14.27 8.66
CA LEU A 459 -3.83 -14.71 7.68
C LEU A 459 -3.77 -13.67 6.55
N SER A 460 -2.62 -13.02 6.38
CA SER A 460 -2.39 -12.04 5.31
C SER A 460 -2.29 -12.72 3.96
N LEU A 461 -3.46 -12.97 3.36
CA LEU A 461 -3.62 -13.63 2.06
C LEU A 461 -3.87 -12.56 0.99
N VAL A 462 -2.84 -12.25 0.20
CA VAL A 462 -2.95 -11.35 -0.96
C VAL A 462 -3.32 -12.20 -2.18
N TYR A 463 -4.14 -11.67 -3.07
CA TYR A 463 -4.51 -12.33 -4.32
C TYR A 463 -3.88 -11.66 -5.54
N ASP A 464 -3.73 -12.41 -6.62
CA ASP A 464 -3.40 -11.93 -7.97
C ASP A 464 -4.52 -12.23 -8.96
N GLU A 465 -4.52 -11.54 -10.10
CA GLU A 465 -5.43 -11.79 -11.22
C GLU A 465 -4.63 -12.22 -12.45
N SER A 466 -5.08 -13.25 -13.16
CA SER A 466 -4.44 -13.66 -14.41
C SER A 466 -4.46 -12.51 -15.42
N ALA A 467 -3.29 -12.00 -15.80
CA ALA A 467 -3.13 -10.95 -16.80
C ALA A 467 -2.14 -11.36 -17.89
N TYR A 468 -2.38 -10.87 -19.11
CA TYR A 468 -1.60 -11.19 -20.31
C TYR A 468 -1.14 -9.91 -21.03
N PRO A 469 -0.31 -9.07 -20.40
CA PRO A 469 -0.03 -7.73 -20.91
C PRO A 469 1.01 -7.69 -22.04
N ILE A 470 1.66 -8.80 -22.35
CA ILE A 470 2.70 -8.84 -23.38
C ILE A 470 2.11 -9.41 -24.67
N ASP A 471 2.23 -8.66 -25.74
CA ASP A 471 1.93 -9.10 -27.10
C ASP A 471 3.03 -8.63 -28.08
N GLY A 472 2.86 -8.95 -29.36
CA GLY A 472 3.78 -8.55 -30.44
C GLY A 472 3.15 -7.57 -31.45
N LEU A 473 2.08 -6.88 -31.06
CA LEU A 473 1.32 -6.02 -31.96
C LEU A 473 1.97 -4.64 -32.10
N THR A 474 1.91 -4.07 -33.29
CA THR A 474 2.38 -2.70 -33.57
C THR A 474 1.25 -1.66 -33.56
N GLY A 475 0.05 -2.10 -33.20
CA GLY A 475 -1.18 -1.31 -33.09
C GLY A 475 -2.28 -2.17 -32.45
N PRO A 476 -3.50 -1.64 -32.31
CA PRO A 476 -4.62 -2.42 -31.80
C PRO A 476 -4.86 -3.67 -32.64
N GLN A 477 -5.27 -4.75 -31.97
CA GLN A 477 -5.61 -6.00 -32.63
C GLN A 477 -6.70 -5.78 -33.68
N GLY A 478 -6.48 -6.31 -34.89
CA GLY A 478 -7.49 -6.35 -35.93
C GLY A 478 -8.56 -7.43 -35.67
N PHE A 479 -9.69 -7.32 -36.34
CA PHE A 479 -10.80 -8.26 -36.25
C PHE A 479 -11.24 -8.73 -37.64
N TRP A 480 -11.98 -9.83 -37.67
CA TRP A 480 -12.68 -10.30 -38.86
C TRP A 480 -14.16 -9.88 -38.78
N ILE A 481 -14.71 -9.36 -39.88
CA ILE A 481 -16.13 -9.02 -39.98
C ILE A 481 -16.87 -10.20 -40.59
N ALA A 482 -17.85 -10.74 -39.86
CA ALA A 482 -18.66 -11.83 -40.33
C ALA A 482 -19.56 -11.40 -41.51
N PRO A 483 -19.41 -11.99 -42.71
CA PRO A 483 -20.15 -11.54 -43.90
C PRO A 483 -21.64 -11.94 -43.86
N SER A 484 -22.01 -12.91 -43.02
CA SER A 484 -23.36 -13.43 -42.88
C SER A 484 -23.52 -14.15 -41.55
N ALA A 485 -24.73 -14.20 -41.02
CA ALA A 485 -25.03 -15.01 -39.85
C ALA A 485 -24.88 -16.52 -40.13
N GLY A 486 -24.32 -17.27 -39.18
CA GLY A 486 -24.16 -18.71 -39.29
C GLY A 486 -23.05 -19.26 -38.39
N THR A 487 -22.76 -20.55 -38.57
CA THR A 487 -21.63 -21.21 -37.91
C THR A 487 -20.42 -21.19 -38.83
N VAL A 488 -19.30 -20.68 -38.34
CA VAL A 488 -18.02 -20.66 -39.07
C VAL A 488 -17.04 -21.67 -38.49
N ASN A 489 -16.19 -22.22 -39.35
CA ASN A 489 -15.12 -23.12 -38.94
C ASN A 489 -13.82 -22.32 -38.75
N VAL A 490 -13.30 -22.32 -37.53
CA VAL A 490 -12.10 -21.58 -37.11
C VAL A 490 -10.96 -22.57 -36.90
N SER A 491 -9.86 -22.40 -37.64
CA SER A 491 -8.70 -23.29 -37.59
C SER A 491 -7.47 -22.51 -37.12
N PRO A 492 -7.15 -22.57 -35.81
CA PRO A 492 -5.93 -22.00 -35.28
C PRO A 492 -4.72 -22.87 -35.61
N GLN A 493 -3.58 -22.24 -35.84
CA GLN A 493 -2.27 -22.90 -35.98
C GLN A 493 -1.27 -22.17 -35.09
N ILE A 494 -0.50 -22.92 -34.31
CA ILE A 494 0.53 -22.37 -33.43
C ILE A 494 1.74 -23.30 -33.38
N ALA A 495 2.93 -22.73 -33.34
CA ALA A 495 4.19 -23.45 -33.20
C ALA A 495 5.17 -22.66 -32.32
N GLY A 496 6.10 -23.38 -31.71
CA GLY A 496 7.14 -22.81 -30.88
C GLY A 496 8.51 -23.40 -31.16
N ALA A 497 9.51 -22.97 -30.39
CA ALA A 497 10.84 -23.58 -30.38
C ALA A 497 10.78 -25.07 -30.00
N SER A 498 11.80 -25.85 -30.38
CA SER A 498 11.82 -27.31 -30.18
C SER A 498 11.76 -27.77 -28.73
N ASP A 499 12.05 -26.88 -27.78
CA ASP A 499 11.99 -27.11 -26.33
C ASP A 499 10.76 -26.45 -25.67
N ALA A 500 9.83 -25.90 -26.47
CA ALA A 500 8.59 -25.32 -25.99
C ALA A 500 7.56 -26.42 -25.70
N SER A 501 7.06 -26.50 -24.47
CA SER A 501 5.98 -27.41 -24.09
C SER A 501 5.09 -26.75 -23.03
N GLY A 502 3.78 -27.01 -23.10
CA GLY A 502 2.81 -26.53 -22.12
C GLY A 502 1.44 -26.28 -22.74
N SER A 503 0.60 -25.51 -22.04
CA SER A 503 -0.80 -25.27 -22.42
C SER A 503 -1.00 -23.85 -22.92
N ILE A 504 -1.81 -23.72 -23.97
CA ILE A 504 -2.17 -22.45 -24.60
C ILE A 504 -3.69 -22.43 -24.73
N VAL A 505 -4.34 -21.34 -24.32
CA VAL A 505 -5.78 -21.18 -24.51
C VAL A 505 -6.03 -20.43 -25.80
N PHE A 506 -6.85 -20.99 -26.69
CA PHE A 506 -7.35 -20.28 -27.86
C PHE A 506 -8.79 -19.88 -27.66
N THR A 507 -9.11 -18.62 -27.94
CA THR A 507 -10.48 -18.08 -27.85
C THR A 507 -10.92 -17.40 -29.14
N VAL A 508 -12.23 -17.51 -29.40
CA VAL A 508 -12.97 -16.76 -30.41
C VAL A 508 -13.94 -15.88 -29.66
N LYS A 509 -13.82 -14.56 -29.81
CA LYS A 509 -14.56 -13.57 -29.02
C LYS A 509 -15.21 -12.53 -29.90
N LYS A 510 -16.24 -11.89 -29.36
CA LYS A 510 -16.70 -10.57 -29.79
C LYS A 510 -16.93 -9.72 -28.56
N ARG A 511 -17.17 -8.42 -28.75
CA ARG A 511 -17.40 -7.52 -27.60
C ARG A 511 -18.55 -8.03 -26.75
N GLY A 512 -18.26 -8.21 -25.46
CA GLY A 512 -19.21 -8.71 -24.46
C GLY A 512 -19.54 -10.21 -24.52
N ALA A 513 -18.86 -11.02 -25.35
CA ALA A 513 -19.15 -12.46 -25.42
C ALA A 513 -17.95 -13.33 -25.84
N LEU A 514 -17.83 -14.48 -25.17
CA LEU A 514 -17.01 -15.62 -25.61
C LEU A 514 -17.84 -16.48 -26.58
N LEU A 515 -17.38 -16.65 -27.82
CA LEU A 515 -18.07 -17.45 -28.84
C LEU A 515 -17.62 -18.91 -28.83
N ALA A 516 -16.32 -19.14 -28.62
CA ALA A 516 -15.74 -20.47 -28.53
C ALA A 516 -14.38 -20.44 -27.82
N LYS A 517 -14.00 -21.53 -27.16
CA LYS A 517 -12.71 -21.70 -26.46
C LYS A 517 -12.18 -23.13 -26.66
N GLN A 518 -10.86 -23.29 -26.76
CA GLN A 518 -10.19 -24.57 -26.61
C GLN A 518 -8.83 -24.42 -25.91
N VAL A 519 -8.38 -25.48 -25.24
CA VAL A 519 -7.00 -25.60 -24.76
C VAL A 519 -6.19 -26.38 -25.78
N ILE A 520 -5.07 -25.82 -26.21
CA ILE A 520 -4.11 -26.41 -27.14
C ILE A 520 -2.87 -26.82 -26.34
N THR A 521 -2.50 -28.10 -26.43
CA THR A 521 -1.26 -28.61 -25.84
C THR A 521 -0.12 -28.50 -26.84
N MET A 522 0.96 -27.84 -26.46
CA MET A 522 2.23 -27.82 -27.19
C MET A 522 3.21 -28.81 -26.56
N THR A 523 3.86 -29.60 -27.42
CA THR A 523 4.91 -30.55 -27.02
C THR A 523 6.09 -30.42 -27.98
N ASN A 524 7.25 -30.06 -27.45
CA ASN A 524 8.50 -29.88 -28.21
C ASN A 524 8.34 -28.98 -29.46
N GLY A 525 7.63 -27.87 -29.30
CA GLY A 525 7.37 -26.87 -30.35
C GLY A 525 6.22 -27.20 -31.29
N LEU A 526 5.66 -28.41 -31.21
CA LEU A 526 4.55 -28.85 -32.04
C LEU A 526 3.24 -28.76 -31.26
N ALA A 527 2.22 -28.17 -31.87
CA ALA A 527 0.87 -28.14 -31.32
C ALA A 527 -0.14 -28.60 -32.38
N MET A 528 -1.04 -29.49 -31.99
CA MET A 528 -2.19 -29.88 -32.81
C MET A 528 -3.43 -29.22 -32.23
N ALA A 529 -3.94 -28.21 -32.92
CA ALA A 529 -5.19 -27.56 -32.56
C ALA A 529 -6.34 -28.10 -33.42
N MET A 530 -7.50 -28.33 -32.80
CA MET A 530 -8.67 -28.81 -33.52
C MET A 530 -9.45 -27.62 -34.09
N PRO A 531 -10.08 -27.75 -35.27
CA PRO A 531 -11.00 -26.73 -35.74
C PRO A 531 -12.16 -26.54 -34.77
N LEU A 532 -12.57 -25.29 -34.57
CA LEU A 532 -13.60 -24.87 -33.63
C LEU A 532 -14.77 -24.25 -34.38
N ALA A 533 -16.00 -24.60 -33.99
CA ALA A 533 -17.20 -23.97 -34.52
C ALA A 533 -17.55 -22.72 -33.70
N ALA A 534 -17.80 -21.60 -34.36
CA ALA A 534 -18.27 -20.37 -33.72
C ALA A 534 -19.54 -19.86 -34.41
N ASN A 535 -20.56 -19.53 -33.63
CA ASN A 535 -21.78 -18.91 -34.14
C ASN A 535 -21.61 -17.40 -34.18
N VAL A 536 -21.82 -16.81 -35.36
CA VAL A 536 -21.68 -15.38 -35.61
C VAL A 536 -22.97 -14.82 -36.20
N ALA A 537 -23.26 -13.55 -35.92
CA ALA A 537 -24.22 -12.76 -36.66
C ALA A 537 -23.53 -12.06 -37.84
N GLN A 538 -24.31 -11.60 -38.82
CA GLN A 538 -23.78 -10.72 -39.86
C GLN A 538 -23.23 -9.44 -39.20
N ASP A 539 -22.10 -8.96 -39.71
CA ASP A 539 -21.38 -7.77 -39.26
C ASP A 539 -20.79 -7.85 -37.84
N ASP A 540 -20.80 -9.03 -37.20
CA ASP A 540 -20.04 -9.25 -35.96
C ASP A 540 -18.54 -8.99 -36.22
N GLU A 541 -17.93 -8.15 -35.38
CA GLU A 541 -16.47 -8.00 -35.28
C GLU A 541 -15.92 -9.08 -34.35
N VAL A 542 -15.20 -10.05 -34.92
CA VAL A 542 -14.72 -11.24 -34.23
C VAL A 542 -13.20 -11.21 -34.07
N PHE A 543 -12.76 -11.50 -32.85
CA PHE A 543 -11.37 -11.49 -32.41
C PHE A 543 -10.90 -12.93 -32.12
N PHE A 544 -9.62 -13.20 -32.38
CA PHE A 544 -9.01 -14.51 -32.24
C PHE A 544 -7.70 -14.40 -31.46
N ASP A 545 -7.64 -15.05 -30.30
CA ASP A 545 -6.57 -14.86 -29.34
C ASP A 545 -5.97 -16.19 -28.89
N PHE A 546 -4.65 -16.27 -28.91
CA PHE A 546 -3.87 -17.26 -28.17
C PHE A 546 -3.40 -16.64 -26.86
N SER A 547 -3.74 -17.25 -25.73
CA SER A 547 -3.37 -16.79 -24.39
C SER A 547 -2.44 -17.82 -23.73
N VAL A 548 -1.26 -17.36 -23.32
CA VAL A 548 -0.21 -18.21 -22.74
C VAL A 548 0.09 -17.76 -21.32
N SER A 549 -0.34 -18.53 -20.33
CA SER A 549 -0.20 -18.18 -18.91
C SER A 549 1.21 -18.44 -18.36
N ASP A 550 1.99 -19.28 -19.04
CA ASP A 550 3.39 -19.55 -18.74
C ASP A 550 4.28 -18.57 -19.54
N PRO A 551 4.98 -17.63 -18.88
CA PRO A 551 5.84 -16.66 -19.55
C PRO A 551 6.97 -17.31 -20.36
N ASP A 552 7.55 -18.41 -19.89
CA ASP A 552 8.66 -19.11 -20.56
C ASP A 552 8.18 -19.78 -21.84
N LEU A 553 6.99 -20.39 -21.81
CA LEU A 553 6.35 -20.91 -23.02
C LEU A 553 6.00 -19.77 -23.99
N GLY A 554 5.44 -18.67 -23.47
CA GLY A 554 5.03 -17.51 -24.26
C GLY A 554 6.20 -16.84 -25.01
N ALA A 555 7.40 -16.86 -24.43
CA ALA A 555 8.62 -16.36 -25.07
C ALA A 555 9.12 -17.26 -26.22
N LYS A 556 8.73 -18.54 -26.24
CA LYS A 556 9.16 -19.54 -27.22
C LYS A 556 8.20 -19.73 -28.40
N ILE A 557 7.06 -19.03 -28.43
CA ILE A 557 6.13 -19.07 -29.56
C ILE A 557 6.79 -18.40 -30.78
N THR A 558 6.86 -19.12 -31.90
CA THR A 558 7.53 -18.68 -33.12
C THR A 558 6.56 -18.40 -34.26
N MET A 559 5.34 -18.96 -34.20
CA MET A 559 4.30 -18.77 -35.20
C MET A 559 2.93 -18.91 -34.56
N ALA A 560 2.01 -18.02 -34.91
CA ALA A 560 0.59 -18.15 -34.63
C ALA A 560 -0.21 -17.58 -35.82
N SER A 561 -1.24 -18.31 -36.26
CA SER A 561 -2.15 -17.87 -37.31
C SER A 561 -3.52 -18.49 -37.13
N VAL A 562 -4.54 -17.85 -37.70
CA VAL A 562 -5.91 -18.34 -37.65
C VAL A 562 -6.53 -18.26 -39.04
N GLN A 563 -7.29 -19.28 -39.40
CA GLN A 563 -8.10 -19.28 -40.61
C GLN A 563 -9.58 -19.43 -40.25
N VAL A 564 -10.44 -18.66 -40.91
CA VAL A 564 -11.89 -18.82 -40.89
C VAL A 564 -12.32 -19.33 -42.25
N ASN A 565 -12.93 -20.52 -42.29
CA ASN A 565 -13.34 -21.20 -43.53
C ASN A 565 -12.19 -21.30 -44.57
N GLY A 566 -10.96 -21.51 -44.09
CA GLY A 566 -9.76 -21.62 -44.93
C GLY A 566 -9.12 -20.30 -45.36
N SER A 567 -9.67 -19.15 -44.97
CA SER A 567 -9.09 -17.82 -45.26
C SER A 567 -8.39 -17.26 -44.03
N PRO A 568 -7.17 -16.70 -44.14
CA PRO A 568 -6.46 -16.13 -43.00
C PRO A 568 -7.19 -14.89 -42.45
N VAL A 569 -7.20 -14.75 -41.13
CA VAL A 569 -7.80 -13.63 -40.41
C VAL A 569 -6.83 -13.04 -39.39
N PRO A 570 -7.04 -11.79 -38.93
CA PRO A 570 -6.24 -11.22 -37.84
C PRO A 570 -6.32 -12.07 -36.57
N SER A 571 -5.21 -12.21 -35.86
CA SER A 571 -5.11 -12.91 -34.57
C SER A 571 -3.98 -12.35 -33.74
N ALA A 572 -4.03 -12.54 -32.41
CA ALA A 572 -2.98 -12.09 -31.50
C ALA A 572 -2.51 -13.22 -30.57
N VAL A 573 -1.27 -13.09 -30.08
CA VAL A 573 -0.71 -13.91 -29.00
C VAL A 573 -0.50 -13.00 -27.80
N HIS A 574 -1.23 -13.27 -26.72
CA HIS A 574 -1.12 -12.59 -25.44
C HIS A 574 -0.44 -13.52 -24.45
N ARG A 575 0.58 -13.05 -23.74
CA ARG A 575 1.31 -13.86 -22.77
C ARG A 575 1.45 -13.16 -21.44
N ALA A 576 1.48 -13.97 -20.38
CA ALA A 576 1.81 -13.50 -19.04
C ALA A 576 3.23 -12.89 -19.03
N ALA A 577 3.42 -11.87 -18.21
CA ALA A 577 4.73 -11.27 -18.00
C ALA A 577 5.49 -12.02 -16.89
N VAL A 578 6.82 -12.09 -17.02
CA VAL A 578 7.69 -12.38 -15.88
C VAL A 578 7.65 -11.15 -14.97
N PRO A 579 7.25 -11.27 -13.70
CA PRO A 579 7.24 -10.13 -12.79
C PRO A 579 8.66 -9.59 -12.59
N ASP A 580 8.79 -8.27 -12.64
CA ASP A 580 10.02 -7.57 -12.30
C ASP A 580 9.83 -6.89 -10.91
N LEU A 581 10.62 -5.86 -10.60
CA LEU A 581 10.39 -4.98 -9.44
C LEU A 581 8.95 -4.42 -9.44
N PHE A 582 8.45 -4.08 -10.63
CA PHE A 582 7.05 -3.70 -10.82
C PHE A 582 6.16 -4.95 -10.99
N PRO A 583 4.95 -4.95 -10.41
CA PRO A 583 3.97 -6.01 -10.63
C PRO A 583 3.54 -6.07 -12.10
N VAL A 584 2.83 -7.14 -12.46
CA VAL A 584 2.32 -7.34 -13.81
C VAL A 584 1.43 -6.15 -14.19
N ALA A 585 1.74 -5.53 -15.32
CA ALA A 585 1.03 -4.34 -15.74
C ALA A 585 -0.39 -4.67 -16.26
N TYR A 586 -1.32 -3.75 -16.07
CA TYR A 586 -2.62 -3.78 -16.75
C TYR A 586 -2.78 -2.51 -17.57
N ARG A 587 -3.06 -2.68 -18.87
CA ARG A 587 -3.14 -1.57 -19.85
C ARG A 587 -1.91 -0.64 -19.79
N GLY A 588 -0.73 -1.22 -19.56
CA GLY A 588 0.55 -0.51 -19.44
C GLY A 588 0.85 0.03 -18.05
N TRP A 589 -0.13 0.11 -17.14
CA TRP A 589 0.05 0.66 -15.79
C TRP A 589 0.61 -0.35 -14.80
N SER A 590 1.54 0.11 -13.97
CA SER A 590 2.11 -0.61 -12.82
C SER A 590 2.53 0.39 -11.75
N VAL A 591 2.66 -0.05 -10.49
CA VAL A 591 3.02 0.82 -9.36
C VAL A 591 4.14 0.22 -8.53
N ALA A 592 5.00 1.07 -7.97
CA ALA A 592 6.08 0.68 -7.07
C ALA A 592 6.43 1.82 -6.11
N GLY A 593 7.16 1.49 -5.04
CA GLY A 593 7.86 2.46 -4.22
C GLY A 593 9.29 2.68 -4.74
N TYR A 594 9.79 3.91 -4.70
CA TYR A 594 11.16 4.25 -5.06
C TYR A 594 11.88 4.94 -3.90
N ASN A 595 13.13 4.59 -3.65
CA ASN A 595 13.95 5.29 -2.65
C ASN A 595 14.44 6.61 -3.26
N GLY A 596 13.71 7.69 -2.97
CA GLY A 596 14.01 9.05 -3.38
C GLY A 596 14.96 9.81 -2.45
N ASN A 597 15.69 9.13 -1.58
CA ASN A 597 16.47 9.79 -0.55
C ASN A 597 17.74 10.46 -1.11
N ARG A 598 18.22 11.51 -0.41
CA ARG A 598 19.47 12.21 -0.73
C ARG A 598 19.48 12.74 -2.17
N GLU A 599 20.55 12.44 -2.91
CA GLU A 599 20.73 12.83 -4.31
C GLU A 599 19.59 12.33 -5.22
N TYR A 600 18.89 11.25 -4.85
CA TYR A 600 17.79 10.71 -5.67
C TYR A 600 16.52 11.55 -5.55
N ALA A 601 16.41 12.45 -4.57
CA ALA A 601 15.26 13.33 -4.39
C ALA A 601 15.04 14.19 -5.65
N ASP A 602 16.08 14.90 -6.05
CA ASP A 602 16.00 15.91 -7.09
C ASP A 602 16.40 15.41 -8.48
N LEU A 603 16.78 14.13 -8.60
CA LEU A 603 17.17 13.51 -9.86
C LEU A 603 16.03 12.68 -10.47
N PRO A 604 15.96 12.55 -11.80
CA PRO A 604 15.08 11.58 -12.46
C PRO A 604 15.33 10.16 -11.91
N ILE A 605 14.28 9.33 -11.92
CA ILE A 605 14.38 7.91 -11.58
C ILE A 605 15.48 7.26 -12.43
N ASP A 606 16.47 6.68 -11.75
CA ASP A 606 17.52 5.88 -12.38
C ASP A 606 16.99 4.46 -12.67
N GLU A 607 16.64 4.20 -13.93
CA GLU A 607 16.13 2.89 -14.37
C GLU A 607 17.12 1.75 -14.14
N SER A 608 18.43 2.02 -14.06
CA SER A 608 19.44 0.98 -13.83
C SER A 608 19.37 0.38 -12.42
N ARG A 609 18.69 1.07 -11.50
CA ARG A 609 18.48 0.64 -10.11
C ARG A 609 17.14 -0.05 -9.89
N LEU A 610 16.29 -0.11 -10.91
CA LEU A 610 14.99 -0.80 -10.86
C LEU A 610 15.16 -2.31 -11.12
N THR A 611 16.04 -2.96 -10.37
CA THR A 611 16.37 -4.39 -10.54
C THR A 611 16.18 -5.14 -9.22
N LEU A 612 15.68 -6.38 -9.29
CA LEU A 612 15.46 -7.28 -8.14
C LEU A 612 16.73 -7.86 -7.53
#